data_AF-A0A355TRL9-F1
#
_entry.id   AF-A0A355TRL9-F1
#
_cell.length_a   1.000
_cell.length_b   1.000
_cell.length_c   1.000
_cell.angle_alpha   90.00
_cell.angle_beta   90.00
_cell.angle_gamma   90.00
#
_symmetry.space_group_name_H-M   'P 1'
#
loop_
_entity.id
_entity.type
_entity.pdbx_description
1 polymer ?
#
loop_
_entity_poly.entity_id
_entity_poly.type
_entity_poly.pdbx_seq_one_letter_code
_entity_poly.pdbx_strand_id
1 'polypeptide(L)'
;MEYLSFKKLKEEGALDSINSPVVARATTQAFKVINAVICKYGSPQSVHIELSRDIKCGSRTRERIAQENEANRERREKLINEVENIKKQKHCEKVNATEQEILKLQLYKDQHGKCLYSGKELDKDKVISESGYAEIDHIIPYSQSFDNSEANKVLTLSEENRNKGNDVPVAYILRKHKNSEKEYDAFVKRVKSVTKEVSNTNKDRQKILEKRKQNLLISPNFKVDELEGLLVRETVGVQNIQKRIADILRNYLRFYGEMPMEQHIVVTKNSITEAICEQLGLQRYYTKVSALSSALNAILIAVTPANYEAKVTQYVQSREEHYTDDGYIDPENGKKLTID
;
A
#
# COMPACT_ATOMS: atom_id res chain seq x y z
N MET A 1 -29.19 -0.90 -27.95
CA MET A 1 -28.43 -1.21 -26.72
C MET A 1 -27.15 -0.40 -26.78
N GLU A 2 -26.96 0.56 -25.87
CA GLU A 2 -25.70 1.32 -25.82
C GLU A 2 -24.70 0.56 -24.96
N TYR A 3 -23.72 -0.06 -25.62
CA TYR A 3 -22.56 -0.65 -24.98
C TYR A 3 -21.56 0.43 -24.58
N LEU A 4 -20.68 0.12 -23.62
CA LEU A 4 -19.50 0.95 -23.37
C LEU A 4 -18.59 0.87 -24.60
N SER A 5 -18.72 1.85 -25.49
CA SER A 5 -17.88 1.97 -26.69
C SER A 5 -16.54 2.58 -26.31
N PHE A 6 -15.48 1.80 -26.39
CA PHE A 6 -14.12 2.29 -26.17
C PHE A 6 -13.74 3.44 -27.11
N LYS A 7 -14.28 3.45 -28.33
CA LYS A 7 -14.09 4.55 -29.28
C LYS A 7 -14.72 5.84 -28.76
N LYS A 8 -15.98 5.78 -28.30
CA LYS A 8 -16.72 6.90 -27.70
C LYS A 8 -16.03 7.42 -26.44
N LEU A 9 -15.61 6.52 -25.54
CA LEU A 9 -14.88 6.86 -24.32
C LEU A 9 -13.54 7.54 -24.58
N LYS A 10 -12.87 7.20 -25.69
CA LYS A 10 -11.61 7.84 -26.10
C LYS A 10 -11.87 9.20 -26.75
N GLU A 11 -12.88 9.32 -27.60
CA GLU A 11 -13.24 10.56 -28.28
C GLU A 11 -13.72 11.64 -27.30
N GLU A 12 -14.42 11.24 -26.23
CA GLU A 12 -14.89 12.15 -25.18
C GLU A 12 -13.85 12.40 -24.05
N GLY A 13 -12.62 11.89 -24.21
CA GLY A 13 -11.52 12.11 -23.25
C GLY A 13 -11.71 11.42 -21.88
N ALA A 14 -12.70 10.54 -21.74
CA ALA A 14 -12.95 9.80 -20.51
C ALA A 14 -11.78 8.85 -20.13
N LEU A 15 -10.94 8.49 -21.10
CA LEU A 15 -9.74 7.68 -20.90
C LEU A 15 -8.46 8.50 -20.73
N ASP A 16 -8.44 9.80 -21.05
CA ASP A 16 -7.23 10.62 -21.12
C ASP A 16 -6.59 10.87 -19.76
N SER A 17 -7.37 10.83 -18.68
CA SER A 17 -6.85 10.93 -17.32
C SER A 17 -6.14 9.66 -16.83
N ILE A 18 -6.22 8.54 -17.57
CA ILE A 18 -5.62 7.27 -17.18
C ILE A 18 -4.18 7.21 -17.71
N ASN A 19 -3.26 7.78 -16.93
CA ASN A 19 -1.86 7.89 -17.30
C ASN A 19 -1.03 6.63 -16.99
N SER A 20 -1.57 5.67 -16.23
CA SER A 20 -0.88 4.42 -15.90
C SER A 20 -1.29 3.27 -16.83
N PRO A 21 -0.35 2.62 -17.54
CA PRO A 21 -0.63 1.46 -18.40
C PRO A 21 -1.31 0.29 -17.66
N VAL A 22 -0.98 0.09 -16.37
CA VAL A 22 -1.59 -0.94 -15.52
C VAL A 22 -3.06 -0.61 -15.27
N VAL A 23 -3.36 0.65 -14.93
CA VAL A 23 -4.72 1.16 -14.73
C VAL A 23 -5.53 1.06 -16.03
N ALA A 24 -4.94 1.43 -17.16
CA ALA A 24 -5.57 1.32 -18.48
C ALA A 24 -5.94 -0.13 -18.82
N ARG A 25 -5.02 -1.07 -18.57
CA ARG A 25 -5.27 -2.50 -18.80
C ARG A 25 -6.38 -3.03 -17.89
N ALA A 26 -6.35 -2.72 -16.60
CA ALA A 26 -7.36 -3.16 -15.64
C ALA A 26 -8.76 -2.63 -15.99
N THR A 27 -8.88 -1.33 -16.27
CA THR A 27 -10.13 -0.69 -16.72
C THR A 27 -10.65 -1.32 -18.02
N THR A 28 -9.76 -1.59 -18.97
CA THR A 28 -10.13 -2.23 -20.25
C THR A 28 -10.68 -3.65 -20.04
N GLN A 29 -10.05 -4.44 -19.17
CA GLN A 29 -10.55 -5.79 -18.86
C GLN A 29 -11.89 -5.74 -18.14
N ALA A 30 -12.07 -4.82 -17.19
CA ALA A 30 -13.35 -4.64 -16.50
C ALA A 30 -14.49 -4.32 -17.48
N PHE A 31 -14.29 -3.38 -18.41
CA PHE A 31 -15.31 -3.04 -19.42
C PHE A 31 -15.60 -4.19 -20.39
N LYS A 32 -14.61 -5.03 -20.73
CA LYS A 32 -14.86 -6.23 -21.53
C LYS A 32 -15.77 -7.22 -20.80
N VAL A 33 -15.54 -7.43 -19.50
CA VAL A 33 -16.40 -8.30 -18.67
C VAL A 33 -17.81 -7.72 -18.56
N ILE A 34 -17.94 -6.42 -18.27
CA ILE A 34 -19.24 -5.74 -18.17
C ILE A 34 -20.00 -5.84 -19.51
N ASN A 35 -19.36 -5.53 -20.63
CA ASN A 35 -19.98 -5.63 -21.96
C ASN A 35 -20.37 -7.07 -22.28
N ALA A 36 -19.57 -8.08 -21.90
CA ALA A 36 -19.92 -9.49 -22.10
C ALA A 36 -21.16 -9.90 -21.28
N VAL A 37 -21.27 -9.43 -20.04
CA VAL A 37 -22.47 -9.64 -19.20
C VAL A 37 -23.68 -8.96 -19.83
N ILE A 38 -23.56 -7.73 -20.30
CA ILE A 38 -24.64 -6.99 -20.97
C ILE A 38 -25.08 -7.69 -22.26
N CYS A 39 -24.13 -8.18 -23.06
CA CYS A 39 -24.45 -8.94 -24.28
C CYS A 39 -25.26 -10.20 -23.98
N LYS A 40 -25.01 -10.85 -22.85
CA LYS A 40 -25.64 -12.13 -22.50
C LYS A 40 -26.96 -11.96 -21.73
N TYR A 41 -27.07 -10.96 -20.85
CA TYR A 41 -28.17 -10.82 -19.89
C TYR A 41 -28.93 -9.49 -20.00
N GLY A 42 -28.49 -8.57 -20.85
CA GLY A 42 -29.06 -7.22 -20.97
C GLY A 42 -28.45 -6.21 -19.99
N SER A 43 -28.92 -4.96 -20.06
CA SER A 43 -28.44 -3.88 -19.18
C SER A 43 -28.71 -4.21 -17.70
N PRO A 44 -27.71 -4.06 -16.81
CA PRO A 44 -27.90 -4.33 -15.39
C PRO A 44 -28.80 -3.28 -14.73
N GLN A 45 -29.50 -3.69 -13.67
CA GLN A 45 -30.19 -2.78 -12.76
C GLN A 45 -29.20 -1.98 -11.92
N SER A 46 -28.20 -2.64 -11.37
CA SER A 46 -27.12 -2.01 -10.62
C SER A 46 -25.79 -2.68 -10.88
N VAL A 47 -24.71 -1.92 -10.71
CA VAL A 47 -23.34 -2.43 -10.71
C VAL A 47 -22.72 -2.05 -9.37
N HIS A 48 -22.26 -3.07 -8.64
CA HIS A 48 -21.66 -2.90 -7.33
C HIS A 48 -20.14 -3.01 -7.47
N ILE A 49 -19.42 -2.00 -6.97
CA ILE A 49 -17.97 -1.90 -7.10
C ILE A 49 -17.37 -1.79 -5.72
N GLU A 50 -16.46 -2.69 -5.37
CA GLU A 50 -15.68 -2.58 -4.16
C GLU A 50 -14.57 -1.54 -4.33
N LEU A 51 -14.46 -0.62 -3.39
CA LEU A 51 -13.34 0.26 -3.20
C LEU A 51 -12.40 -0.33 -2.16
N SER A 52 -11.11 -0.19 -2.45
CA SER A 52 -10.00 -0.44 -1.52
C SER A 52 -9.88 0.66 -0.44
N ARG A 53 -10.98 1.35 -0.08
CA ARG A 53 -10.98 2.37 0.97
C ARG A 53 -11.16 1.69 2.33
N ASP A 54 -10.26 2.01 3.25
CA ASP A 54 -10.49 1.83 4.68
C ASP A 54 -11.67 2.69 5.16
N ILE A 55 -12.25 2.26 6.28
CA ILE A 55 -13.40 2.84 6.99
C ILE A 55 -13.27 4.36 7.11
N LYS A 56 -14.43 5.07 7.17
CA LYS A 56 -14.49 6.46 7.63
C LYS A 56 -13.83 6.51 9.01
N CYS A 57 -12.56 6.89 9.04
CA CYS A 57 -11.82 7.11 10.27
C CYS A 57 -12.64 8.09 11.14
N GLY A 58 -13.05 7.65 12.33
CA GLY A 58 -13.71 8.51 13.34
C GLY A 58 -12.88 9.78 13.59
N SER A 59 -13.46 10.85 14.17
CA SER A 59 -12.77 12.16 14.27
C SER A 59 -11.37 12.02 14.87
N ARG A 60 -11.24 11.19 15.92
CA ARG A 60 -9.97 10.86 16.58
C ARG A 60 -8.92 10.22 15.66
N THR A 61 -9.34 9.37 14.71
CA THR A 61 -8.42 8.75 13.74
C THR A 61 -8.06 9.74 12.62
N ARG A 62 -8.98 10.62 12.21
CA ARG A 62 -8.67 11.72 11.29
C ARG A 62 -7.70 12.74 11.88
N GLU A 63 -7.90 13.11 13.15
CA GLU A 63 -6.98 13.98 13.90
C GLU A 63 -5.61 13.33 14.02
N ARG A 64 -5.53 12.03 14.34
CA ARG A 64 -4.26 11.30 14.35
C ARG A 64 -3.57 11.33 12.99
N ILE A 65 -4.28 11.02 11.90
CA ILE A 65 -3.72 11.05 10.53
C ILE A 65 -3.27 12.48 10.17
N ALA A 66 -4.03 13.51 10.53
CA ALA A 66 -3.66 14.90 10.28
C ALA A 66 -2.39 15.29 11.05
N GLN A 67 -2.30 14.94 12.33
CA GLN A 67 -1.10 15.16 13.14
C GLN A 67 0.11 14.41 12.58
N GLU A 68 -0.08 13.18 12.09
CA GLU A 68 0.98 12.39 11.47
C GLU A 68 1.45 13.00 10.15
N ASN A 69 0.53 13.47 9.31
CA ASN A 69 0.85 14.15 8.06
C ASN A 69 1.60 15.45 8.30
N GLU A 70 1.20 16.24 9.30
CA GLU A 70 1.90 17.47 9.66
C GLU A 70 3.30 17.17 10.19
N ALA A 71 3.44 16.21 11.10
CA ALA A 71 4.75 15.78 11.60
C ALA A 71 5.66 15.25 10.47
N ASN A 72 5.10 14.57 9.47
CA ASN A 72 5.84 14.11 8.30
C ASN A 72 6.27 15.28 7.40
N ARG A 73 5.40 16.28 7.22
CA ARG A 73 5.69 17.51 6.49
C ARG A 73 6.84 18.28 7.15
N GLU A 74 6.77 18.52 8.45
CA GLU A 74 7.83 19.22 9.20
C GLU A 74 9.18 18.50 9.10
N ARG A 75 9.19 17.16 9.24
CA ARG A 75 10.41 16.36 9.09
C ARG A 75 10.98 16.48 7.68
N ARG A 76 10.12 16.45 6.67
CA ARG A 76 10.50 16.57 5.27
C ARG A 76 11.06 17.96 4.97
N GLU A 77 10.45 19.02 5.48
CA GLU A 77 10.96 20.39 5.36
C GLU A 77 12.35 20.54 6.01
N LYS A 78 12.57 19.93 7.18
CA LYS A 78 13.91 19.88 7.81
C LYS A 78 14.95 19.18 6.93
N LEU A 79 14.58 18.06 6.30
CA LEU A 79 15.47 17.33 5.38
C LEU A 79 15.78 18.16 4.13
N ILE A 80 14.78 18.83 3.54
CA ILE A 80 14.96 19.72 2.39
C ILE A 80 15.98 20.80 2.73
N ASN A 81 15.76 21.54 3.82
CA ASN A 81 16.66 22.62 4.25
C ASN A 81 18.09 22.13 4.46
N GLU A 82 18.26 20.94 5.04
CA GLU A 82 19.58 20.36 5.28
C GLU A 82 20.30 19.94 3.99
N VAL A 83 19.58 19.33 3.03
CA VAL A 83 20.12 19.02 1.70
C VAL A 83 20.55 20.28 0.96
N GLU A 84 19.70 21.31 0.96
CA GLU A 84 19.99 22.58 0.28
C GLU A 84 21.19 23.29 0.93
N ASN A 85 21.32 23.24 2.26
CA ASN A 85 22.48 23.80 2.95
C ASN A 85 23.78 23.08 2.60
N ILE A 86 23.79 21.74 2.55
CA ILE A 86 24.96 20.97 2.12
C ILE A 86 25.35 21.34 0.69
N LYS A 87 24.36 21.42 -0.21
CA LYS A 87 24.59 21.81 -1.61
C LYS A 87 25.17 23.21 -1.75
N LYS A 88 24.69 24.18 -0.96
CA LYS A 88 25.25 25.54 -0.91
C LYS A 88 26.71 25.53 -0.45
N GLN A 89 27.01 24.81 0.63
CA GLN A 89 28.37 24.71 1.18
C GLN A 89 29.35 24.00 0.25
N LYS A 90 28.86 23.03 -0.53
CA LYS A 90 29.66 22.26 -1.50
C LYS A 90 29.65 22.85 -2.91
N HIS A 91 29.07 24.04 -3.09
CA HIS A 91 28.99 24.74 -4.37
C HIS A 91 28.38 23.90 -5.51
N CYS A 92 27.35 23.10 -5.20
CA CYS A 92 26.63 22.34 -6.23
C CYS A 92 25.86 23.30 -7.16
N GLU A 93 25.84 23.01 -8.47
CA GLU A 93 25.16 23.84 -9.49
C GLU A 93 23.65 24.03 -9.22
N LYS A 94 22.99 22.99 -8.73
CA LYS A 94 21.55 22.99 -8.41
C LYS A 94 21.35 22.87 -6.91
N VAL A 95 20.98 23.98 -6.29
CA VAL A 95 20.78 24.09 -4.84
C VAL A 95 19.52 23.36 -4.37
N ASN A 96 18.42 23.42 -5.13
CA ASN A 96 17.14 22.83 -4.73
C ASN A 96 17.27 21.32 -4.47
N ALA A 97 16.65 20.85 -3.40
CA ALA A 97 16.66 19.43 -3.04
C ALA A 97 15.74 18.62 -3.98
N THR A 98 16.24 17.50 -4.48
CA THR A 98 15.47 16.51 -5.24
C THR A 98 14.91 15.42 -4.32
N GLU A 99 13.85 14.73 -4.75
CA GLU A 99 13.27 13.60 -3.99
C GLU A 99 14.30 12.52 -3.65
N GLN A 100 15.22 12.24 -4.58
CA GLN A 100 16.26 11.23 -4.37
C GLN A 100 17.25 11.68 -3.29
N GLU A 101 17.65 12.94 -3.26
CA GLU A 101 18.59 13.46 -2.25
C GLU A 101 17.96 13.54 -0.87
N ILE A 102 16.68 13.94 -0.79
CA ILE A 102 15.89 13.92 0.45
C ILE A 102 15.85 12.49 1.00
N LEU A 103 15.56 11.51 0.14
CA LEU A 103 15.53 10.09 0.52
C LEU A 103 16.92 9.57 0.92
N LYS A 104 17.99 9.97 0.23
CA LYS A 104 19.37 9.63 0.63
C LYS A 104 19.68 10.14 2.04
N LEU A 105 19.38 11.41 2.33
CA LEU A 105 19.63 11.98 3.66
C LEU A 105 18.77 11.31 4.75
N GLN A 106 17.51 10.99 4.43
CA GLN A 106 16.64 10.24 5.34
C GLN A 106 17.22 8.87 5.67
N LEU A 107 17.62 8.10 4.66
CA LEU A 107 18.22 6.77 4.85
C LEU A 107 19.58 6.86 5.55
N TYR A 108 20.38 7.89 5.28
CA TYR A 108 21.64 8.14 5.98
C TYR A 108 21.41 8.26 7.49
N LYS A 109 20.42 9.08 7.90
CA LYS A 109 20.06 9.26 9.31
C LYS A 109 19.52 7.97 9.93
N ASP A 110 18.63 7.28 9.21
CA ASP A 110 18.08 6.00 9.67
C ASP A 110 19.17 4.96 9.92
N GLN A 111 20.21 4.95 9.11
CA GLN A 111 21.30 3.97 9.18
C GLN A 111 22.47 4.42 10.05
N HIS A 112 22.31 5.49 10.85
CA HIS A 112 23.36 6.10 11.66
C HIS A 112 24.63 6.41 10.86
N GLY A 113 24.47 6.88 9.63
CA GLY A 113 25.57 7.26 8.75
C GLY A 113 26.46 6.10 8.30
N LYS A 114 25.95 4.86 8.30
CA LYS A 114 26.72 3.68 7.86
C LYS A 114 26.10 3.01 6.65
N CYS A 115 26.97 2.50 5.78
CA CYS A 115 26.58 1.57 4.72
C CYS A 115 26.14 0.25 5.36
N LEU A 116 24.91 -0.19 5.11
CA LEU A 116 24.39 -1.40 5.77
C LEU A 116 25.12 -2.68 5.35
N TYR A 117 25.60 -2.75 4.11
CA TYR A 117 26.29 -3.94 3.60
C TYR A 117 27.73 -4.01 4.11
N SER A 118 28.52 -2.95 3.93
CA SER A 118 29.93 -2.96 4.31
C SER A 118 30.21 -2.57 5.76
N GLY A 119 29.28 -1.86 6.41
CA GLY A 119 29.49 -1.27 7.73
C GLY A 119 30.37 -0.04 7.77
N LYS A 120 30.94 0.38 6.63
CA LYS A 120 31.75 1.59 6.52
C LYS A 120 30.91 2.83 6.80
N GLU A 121 31.53 3.82 7.43
CA GLU A 121 30.93 5.13 7.61
C GLU A 121 30.78 5.83 6.25
N LEU A 122 29.63 6.48 6.08
CA LEU A 122 29.29 7.28 4.92
C LEU A 122 29.62 8.73 5.25
N ASP A 123 30.25 9.43 4.32
CA ASP A 123 30.43 10.87 4.41
C ASP A 123 29.12 11.55 3.98
N LYS A 124 28.47 12.22 4.94
CA LYS A 124 27.19 12.90 4.74
C LYS A 124 27.24 13.91 3.59
N ASP A 125 28.34 14.65 3.46
CA ASP A 125 28.46 15.66 2.41
C ASP A 125 28.55 14.99 1.06
N LYS A 126 29.39 13.96 0.94
CA LYS A 126 29.56 13.20 -0.31
C LYS A 126 28.30 12.47 -0.74
N VAL A 127 27.50 11.96 0.19
CA VAL A 127 26.20 11.34 -0.12
C VAL A 127 25.29 12.28 -0.93
N ILE A 128 25.40 13.59 -0.70
CA ILE A 128 24.58 14.62 -1.35
C ILE A 128 25.31 15.28 -2.53
N SER A 129 26.60 15.61 -2.38
CA SER A 129 27.34 16.40 -3.37
C SER A 129 28.03 15.56 -4.45
N GLU A 130 28.41 14.31 -4.16
CA GLU A 130 29.18 13.47 -5.09
C GLU A 130 28.28 12.42 -5.76
N SER A 131 28.02 12.59 -7.06
CA SER A 131 27.30 11.61 -7.86
C SER A 131 28.08 10.30 -7.91
N GLY A 132 27.42 9.19 -7.58
CA GLY A 132 28.04 7.85 -7.60
C GLY A 132 28.84 7.48 -6.35
N TYR A 133 28.88 8.30 -5.28
CA TYR A 133 29.46 7.88 -3.99
C TYR A 133 28.57 6.85 -3.26
N ALA A 134 27.29 7.19 -3.11
CA ALA A 134 26.29 6.34 -2.48
C ALA A 134 24.99 6.28 -3.30
N GLU A 135 24.37 5.10 -3.32
CA GLU A 135 23.19 4.76 -4.09
C GLU A 135 22.09 4.20 -3.17
N ILE A 136 20.83 4.40 -3.59
CA ILE A 136 19.68 3.80 -2.94
C ILE A 136 19.46 2.44 -3.61
N ASP A 137 19.63 1.35 -2.84
CA ASP A 137 19.43 -0.02 -3.30
C ASP A 137 18.06 -0.54 -2.87
N HIS A 138 17.49 -1.43 -3.69
CA HIS A 138 16.36 -2.28 -3.32
C HIS A 138 16.89 -3.52 -2.62
N ILE A 139 16.57 -3.65 -1.32
CA ILE A 139 17.04 -4.75 -0.47
C ILE A 139 16.76 -6.10 -1.14
N ILE A 140 15.48 -6.35 -1.44
CA ILE A 140 15.05 -7.42 -2.31
C ILE A 140 14.93 -6.83 -3.72
N PRO A 141 15.62 -7.37 -4.73
CA PRO A 141 15.60 -6.82 -6.08
C PRO A 141 14.18 -6.55 -6.58
N TYR A 142 13.98 -5.38 -7.17
CA TYR A 142 12.66 -4.97 -7.65
C TYR A 142 12.08 -5.95 -8.69
N SER A 143 12.94 -6.54 -9.53
CA SER A 143 12.56 -7.57 -10.51
C SER A 143 11.98 -8.85 -9.89
N GLN A 144 12.20 -9.08 -8.60
CA GLN A 144 11.73 -10.27 -7.88
C GLN A 144 10.57 -9.95 -6.94
N SER A 145 10.63 -8.80 -6.25
CA SER A 145 9.63 -8.42 -5.23
C SER A 145 8.53 -7.49 -5.72
N PHE A 146 8.79 -6.71 -6.78
CA PHE A 146 8.00 -5.55 -7.18
C PHE A 146 7.76 -4.53 -6.05
N ASP A 147 8.53 -4.61 -4.94
CA ASP A 147 8.35 -3.74 -3.77
C ASP A 147 9.23 -2.49 -3.92
N ASN A 148 8.62 -1.36 -4.28
CA ASN A 148 9.28 -0.05 -4.31
C ASN A 148 9.04 0.78 -3.03
N SER A 149 8.51 0.16 -1.96
CA SER A 149 8.24 0.85 -0.70
C SER A 149 9.53 1.27 0.01
N GLU A 150 9.41 2.25 0.90
CA GLU A 150 10.54 2.73 1.71
C GLU A 150 11.16 1.61 2.58
N ALA A 151 10.36 0.60 2.96
CA ALA A 151 10.84 -0.55 3.72
C ALA A 151 11.79 -1.44 2.90
N ASN A 152 11.69 -1.42 1.57
CA ASN A 152 12.59 -2.18 0.70
C ASN A 152 13.79 -1.35 0.20
N LYS A 153 14.06 -0.16 0.78
CA LYS A 153 15.13 0.73 0.35
C LYS A 153 16.18 0.95 1.42
N VAL A 154 17.44 1.00 1.01
CA VAL A 154 18.61 1.27 1.86
C VAL A 154 19.64 2.11 1.13
N LEU A 155 20.41 2.90 1.89
CA LEU A 155 21.55 3.67 1.37
C LEU A 155 22.83 2.84 1.48
N THR A 156 23.54 2.68 0.38
CA THR A 156 24.78 1.89 0.33
C THR A 156 25.84 2.59 -0.50
N LEU A 157 27.11 2.21 -0.31
CA LEU A 157 28.17 2.61 -1.25
C LEU A 157 27.85 2.02 -2.62
N SER A 158 28.05 2.80 -3.68
CA SER A 158 27.71 2.38 -5.05
C SER A 158 28.43 1.10 -5.47
N GLU A 159 29.67 0.90 -5.01
CA GLU A 159 30.42 -0.34 -5.24
C GLU A 159 29.74 -1.56 -4.59
N GLU A 160 29.25 -1.41 -3.35
CA GLU A 160 28.55 -2.48 -2.63
C GLU A 160 27.22 -2.83 -3.29
N ASN A 161 26.50 -1.81 -3.78
CA ASN A 161 25.26 -1.99 -4.53
C ASN A 161 25.50 -2.81 -5.81
N ARG A 162 26.49 -2.40 -6.61
CA ARG A 162 26.87 -3.09 -7.86
C ARG A 162 27.30 -4.54 -7.61
N ASN A 163 28.07 -4.78 -6.55
CA ASN A 163 28.55 -6.11 -6.21
C ASN A 163 27.44 -7.05 -5.69
N LYS A 164 26.43 -6.51 -4.99
CA LYS A 164 25.22 -7.27 -4.61
C LYS A 164 24.45 -7.75 -5.84
N GLY A 165 24.25 -6.86 -6.83
CA GLY A 165 23.49 -7.21 -8.03
C GLY A 165 22.07 -7.65 -7.69
N ASN A 166 21.65 -8.80 -8.24
CA ASN A 166 20.32 -9.38 -8.04
C ASN A 166 20.23 -10.37 -6.85
N ASP A 167 21.22 -10.38 -5.96
CA ASP A 167 21.14 -11.16 -4.72
C ASP A 167 20.35 -10.41 -3.64
N VAL A 168 19.83 -11.14 -2.67
CA VAL A 168 19.41 -10.57 -1.37
C VAL A 168 20.63 -10.35 -0.47
N PRO A 169 20.57 -9.45 0.54
CA PRO A 169 21.75 -9.07 1.31
C PRO A 169 22.43 -10.24 2.01
N VAL A 170 21.68 -11.18 2.59
CA VAL A 170 22.28 -12.35 3.24
C VAL A 170 23.09 -13.18 2.26
N ALA A 171 22.54 -13.47 1.07
CA ALA A 171 23.25 -14.20 0.01
C ALA A 171 24.51 -13.45 -0.43
N TYR A 172 24.41 -12.13 -0.62
CA TYR A 172 25.53 -11.28 -0.99
C TYR A 172 26.64 -11.28 0.07
N ILE A 173 26.30 -11.09 1.35
CA ILE A 173 27.26 -11.05 2.46
C ILE A 173 27.99 -12.39 2.59
N LEU A 174 27.25 -13.50 2.52
CA LEU A 174 27.84 -14.85 2.54
C LEU A 174 28.77 -15.09 1.34
N ARG A 175 28.33 -14.72 0.13
CA ARG A 175 29.14 -14.83 -1.11
C ARG A 175 30.43 -14.01 -1.02
N LYS A 176 30.32 -12.74 -0.65
CA LYS A 176 31.46 -11.80 -0.57
C LYS A 176 32.51 -12.25 0.44
N HIS A 177 32.07 -12.76 1.60
CA HIS A 177 32.93 -13.13 2.71
C HIS A 177 33.19 -14.64 2.81
N LYS A 178 32.95 -15.40 1.72
CA LYS A 178 33.22 -16.84 1.62
C LYS A 178 32.62 -17.64 2.79
N ASN A 179 31.36 -17.35 3.14
CA ASN A 179 30.62 -17.96 4.25
C ASN A 179 31.24 -17.74 5.64
N SER A 180 31.95 -16.63 5.86
CA SER A 180 32.44 -16.24 7.18
C SER A 180 31.29 -15.92 8.14
N GLU A 181 31.13 -16.76 9.17
CA GLU A 181 30.14 -16.57 10.24
C GLU A 181 30.35 -15.25 10.99
N LYS A 182 31.62 -14.86 11.22
CA LYS A 182 31.97 -13.60 11.87
C LYS A 182 31.43 -12.38 11.12
N GLU A 183 31.55 -12.38 9.79
CA GLU A 183 31.11 -11.25 8.96
C GLU A 183 29.58 -11.23 8.83
N TYR A 184 28.96 -12.40 8.74
CA TYR A 184 27.50 -12.54 8.79
C TYR A 184 26.94 -12.02 10.13
N ASP A 185 27.52 -12.40 11.26
CA ASP A 185 27.13 -11.92 12.58
C ASP A 185 27.31 -10.40 12.73
N ALA A 186 28.41 -9.86 12.18
CA ALA A 186 28.64 -8.42 12.17
C ALA A 186 27.56 -7.68 11.37
N PHE A 187 27.15 -8.23 10.22
CA PHE A 187 26.03 -7.72 9.43
C PHE A 187 24.71 -7.77 10.21
N VAL A 188 24.37 -8.92 10.80
CA VAL A 188 23.13 -9.10 11.59
C VAL A 188 23.09 -8.12 12.77
N LYS A 189 24.21 -7.94 13.49
CA LYS A 189 24.31 -6.98 14.61
C LYS A 189 24.06 -5.55 14.14
N ARG A 190 24.65 -5.16 13.00
CA ARG A 190 24.47 -3.84 12.39
C ARG A 190 23.05 -3.59 11.93
N VAL A 191 22.39 -4.56 11.30
CA VAL A 191 20.97 -4.45 10.93
C VAL A 191 20.10 -4.29 12.18
N LYS A 192 20.36 -5.08 13.22
CA LYS A 192 19.61 -5.01 14.48
C LYS A 192 19.85 -3.70 15.24
N SER A 193 21.05 -3.14 15.23
CA SER A 193 21.35 -1.89 15.95
C SER A 193 20.59 -0.71 15.37
N VAL A 194 20.53 -0.62 14.03
CA VAL A 194 19.77 0.40 13.29
C VAL A 194 18.27 0.37 13.63
N THR A 195 17.75 -0.79 14.02
CA THR A 195 16.32 -0.96 14.36
C THR A 195 16.00 -0.92 15.85
N LYS A 196 17.00 -0.89 16.75
CA LYS A 196 16.78 -0.99 18.20
C LYS A 196 16.45 0.36 18.87
N GLU A 197 16.90 1.49 18.34
CA GLU A 197 16.65 2.82 18.94
C GLU A 197 15.27 3.42 18.60
N VAL A 198 14.34 2.59 18.13
CA VAL A 198 13.06 3.01 17.52
C VAL A 198 11.94 3.16 18.56
N SER A 199 12.20 2.88 19.84
CA SER A 199 11.22 2.94 20.94
C SER A 199 10.59 4.32 21.18
N ASN A 200 11.16 5.40 20.62
CA ASN A 200 10.64 6.77 20.72
C ASN A 200 10.12 7.36 19.39
N THR A 201 9.90 6.54 18.37
CA THR A 201 9.44 7.02 17.05
C THR A 201 7.96 6.71 16.79
N ASN A 202 7.35 7.39 15.81
CA ASN A 202 5.97 7.15 15.42
C ASN A 202 5.76 5.67 15.00
N LYS A 203 4.66 5.04 15.44
CA LYS A 203 4.26 3.65 15.16
C LYS A 203 4.40 3.26 13.69
N ASP A 204 4.09 4.14 12.75
CA ASP A 204 4.20 3.81 11.32
C ASP A 204 5.64 3.80 10.81
N ARG A 205 6.50 4.67 11.33
CA ARG A 205 7.94 4.62 11.04
C ARG A 205 8.59 3.37 11.62
N GLN A 206 8.16 2.96 12.81
CA GLN A 206 8.58 1.71 13.42
C GLN A 206 8.22 0.49 12.55
N LYS A 207 7.00 0.44 11.99
CA LYS A 207 6.60 -0.62 11.05
C LYS A 207 7.48 -0.68 9.81
N ILE A 208 7.83 0.48 9.23
CA ILE A 208 8.73 0.55 8.07
C ILE A 208 10.11 -0.01 8.41
N LEU A 209 10.68 0.38 9.55
CA LEU A 209 12.01 -0.07 9.98
C LEU A 209 12.04 -1.57 10.33
N GLU A 210 11.01 -2.09 10.99
CA GLU A 210 10.90 -3.54 11.26
C GLU A 210 10.75 -4.34 9.96
N LYS A 211 9.93 -3.89 9.00
CA LYS A 211 9.83 -4.54 7.69
C LYS A 211 11.17 -4.47 6.93
N ARG A 212 11.88 -3.34 7.00
CA ARG A 212 13.23 -3.19 6.40
C ARG A 212 14.23 -4.20 6.95
N LYS A 213 14.24 -4.39 8.28
CA LYS A 213 15.06 -5.40 8.95
C LYS A 213 14.71 -6.82 8.53
N GLN A 214 13.42 -7.14 8.41
CA GLN A 214 12.99 -8.45 7.91
C GLN A 214 13.51 -8.69 6.48
N ASN A 215 13.34 -7.70 5.59
CA ASN A 215 13.85 -7.77 4.21
C ASN A 215 15.39 -7.92 4.18
N LEU A 216 16.12 -7.23 5.06
CA LEU A 216 17.58 -7.30 5.13
C LEU A 216 18.11 -8.66 5.58
N LEU A 217 17.33 -9.38 6.40
CA LEU A 217 17.69 -10.66 6.99
C LEU A 217 16.96 -11.85 6.33
N ILE A 218 16.41 -11.64 5.14
CA ILE A 218 15.72 -12.69 4.40
C ILE A 218 16.67 -13.83 4.04
N SER A 219 16.17 -15.06 4.10
CA SER A 219 16.95 -16.27 3.79
C SER A 219 17.50 -16.22 2.37
N PRO A 220 18.74 -16.71 2.11
CA PRO A 220 19.32 -16.74 0.77
C PRO A 220 18.58 -17.68 -0.20
N ASN A 221 17.82 -18.65 0.33
CA ASN A 221 17.00 -19.59 -0.46
C ASN A 221 15.51 -19.22 -0.50
N PHE A 222 15.16 -17.95 -0.27
CA PHE A 222 13.77 -17.52 -0.27
C PHE A 222 13.13 -17.82 -1.63
N LYS A 223 11.92 -18.39 -1.60
CA LYS A 223 11.14 -18.61 -2.83
C LYS A 223 10.30 -17.38 -3.10
N VAL A 224 10.17 -17.00 -4.37
CA VAL A 224 9.28 -15.90 -4.80
C VAL A 224 7.83 -16.15 -4.34
N ASP A 225 7.43 -17.42 -4.23
CA ASP A 225 6.11 -17.83 -3.70
C ASP A 225 5.92 -17.48 -2.20
N GLU A 226 6.98 -17.29 -1.42
CA GLU A 226 6.88 -16.82 -0.02
C GLU A 226 6.66 -15.28 0.07
N LEU A 227 6.73 -14.57 -1.06
CA LEU A 227 6.50 -13.12 -1.16
C LEU A 227 5.03 -12.77 -1.41
N GLU A 228 4.09 -13.68 -1.18
CA GLU A 228 2.63 -13.43 -1.30
C GLU A 228 2.16 -12.19 -0.51
N GLY A 229 2.95 -11.72 0.48
CA GLY A 229 2.72 -10.47 1.22
C GLY A 229 3.33 -9.17 0.64
N LEU A 230 4.14 -9.23 -0.43
CA LEU A 230 4.79 -8.05 -1.05
C LEU A 230 4.13 -7.56 -2.35
N LEU A 231 3.39 -8.43 -3.04
CA LEU A 231 2.53 -8.05 -4.18
C LEU A 231 1.44 -7.05 -3.77
N VAL A 232 1.10 -6.99 -2.49
CA VAL A 232 0.15 -6.04 -1.92
C VAL A 232 0.85 -4.71 -1.67
N ARG A 233 1.01 -3.86 -2.70
CA ARG A 233 1.19 -2.39 -2.56
C ARG A 233 1.23 -1.63 -3.90
N GLU A 234 0.29 -1.91 -4.80
CA GLU A 234 -0.24 -0.87 -5.70
C GLU A 234 -1.64 -0.41 -5.24
N THR A 235 -1.90 -0.40 -3.94
CA THR A 235 -3.20 -0.01 -3.37
C THR A 235 -3.62 1.40 -3.81
N VAL A 236 -2.65 2.31 -4.01
CA VAL A 236 -2.92 3.67 -4.53
C VAL A 236 -3.36 3.65 -6.00
N GLY A 237 -2.83 2.74 -6.82
CA GLY A 237 -3.20 2.57 -8.23
C GLY A 237 -4.60 1.95 -8.38
N VAL A 238 -4.90 0.91 -7.59
CA VAL A 238 -6.20 0.21 -7.59
C VAL A 238 -7.35 1.11 -7.14
N GLN A 239 -7.13 1.99 -6.17
CA GLN A 239 -8.13 2.95 -5.69
C GLN A 239 -8.55 3.96 -6.77
N ASN A 240 -7.60 4.42 -7.60
CA ASN A 240 -7.89 5.32 -8.72
C ASN A 240 -8.63 4.59 -9.85
N ILE A 241 -8.33 3.29 -10.07
CA ILE A 241 -9.04 2.45 -11.04
C ILE A 241 -10.52 2.35 -10.68
N GLN A 242 -10.85 1.92 -9.46
CA GLN A 242 -12.23 1.61 -9.07
C GLN A 242 -13.14 2.85 -9.11
N LYS A 243 -12.66 4.01 -8.63
CA LYS A 243 -13.39 5.28 -8.74
C LYS A 243 -13.62 5.67 -10.20
N ARG A 244 -12.57 5.55 -11.03
CA ARG A 244 -12.67 5.94 -12.44
C ARG A 244 -13.64 5.05 -13.21
N ILE A 245 -13.63 3.75 -12.92
CA ILE A 245 -14.64 2.81 -13.44
C ILE A 245 -16.02 3.27 -13.01
N ALA A 246 -16.25 3.54 -11.72
CA ALA A 246 -17.55 4.00 -11.22
C ALA A 246 -18.02 5.28 -11.94
N ASP A 247 -17.15 6.28 -12.09
CA ASP A 247 -17.47 7.54 -12.77
C ASP A 247 -17.78 7.34 -14.25
N ILE A 248 -17.03 6.48 -14.95
CA ILE A 248 -17.30 6.14 -16.34
C ILE A 248 -18.65 5.42 -16.44
N LEU A 249 -18.95 4.46 -15.57
CA LEU A 249 -20.23 3.77 -15.63
C LEU A 249 -21.40 4.73 -15.37
N ARG A 250 -21.29 5.67 -14.42
CA ARG A 250 -22.34 6.67 -14.17
C ARG A 250 -22.67 7.53 -15.39
N ASN A 251 -21.63 7.91 -16.15
CA ASN A 251 -21.79 8.85 -17.26
C ASN A 251 -22.09 8.16 -18.59
N TYR A 252 -21.68 6.89 -18.75
CA TYR A 252 -21.67 6.22 -20.05
C TYR A 252 -22.46 4.91 -20.11
N LEU A 253 -22.79 4.29 -18.97
CA LEU A 253 -23.57 3.05 -18.97
C LEU A 253 -25.05 3.36 -18.79
N ARG A 254 -25.87 2.77 -19.68
CA ARG A 254 -27.33 2.80 -19.54
C ARG A 254 -27.81 1.63 -18.68
N PHE A 255 -28.33 1.96 -17.51
CA PHE A 255 -28.93 1.00 -16.57
C PHE A 255 -30.37 0.65 -16.94
N TYR A 256 -30.83 -0.49 -16.43
CA TYR A 256 -32.22 -0.91 -16.51
C TYR A 256 -33.02 -0.38 -15.30
N GLY A 257 -34.20 0.18 -15.57
CA GLY A 257 -35.08 0.76 -14.56
C GLY A 257 -34.86 2.26 -14.35
N GLU A 258 -35.86 2.93 -13.77
CA GLU A 258 -35.79 4.34 -13.36
C GLU A 258 -35.48 4.40 -11.87
N MET A 259 -34.19 4.45 -11.53
CA MET A 259 -33.73 4.59 -10.15
C MET A 259 -32.74 5.76 -10.04
N PRO A 260 -32.54 6.34 -8.84
CA PRO A 260 -31.46 7.29 -8.61
C PRO A 260 -30.10 6.67 -8.98
N MET A 261 -29.19 7.48 -9.53
CA MET A 261 -27.89 6.99 -10.02
C MET A 261 -27.05 6.36 -8.90
N GLU A 262 -27.25 6.78 -7.64
CA GLU A 262 -26.64 6.21 -6.44
C GLU A 262 -27.08 4.76 -6.17
N GLN A 263 -28.24 4.36 -6.69
CA GLN A 263 -28.75 2.99 -6.59
C GLN A 263 -28.34 2.14 -7.80
N HIS A 264 -28.04 2.78 -8.93
CA HIS A 264 -27.47 2.12 -10.11
C HIS A 264 -25.97 1.81 -9.95
N ILE A 265 -25.20 2.70 -9.33
CA ILE A 265 -23.78 2.48 -9.02
C ILE A 265 -23.56 2.47 -7.51
N VAL A 266 -23.50 1.26 -6.97
CA VAL A 266 -23.23 1.04 -5.54
C VAL A 266 -21.75 0.84 -5.34
N VAL A 267 -21.21 1.54 -4.36
CA VAL A 267 -19.78 1.53 -4.07
C VAL A 267 -19.57 1.01 -2.66
N THR A 268 -19.08 -0.23 -2.55
CA THR A 268 -18.89 -0.95 -1.29
C THR A 268 -17.44 -0.82 -0.82
N LYS A 269 -17.17 -0.90 0.48
CA LYS A 269 -15.80 -0.88 1.01
C LYS A 269 -15.34 -2.30 1.33
N ASN A 270 -14.05 -2.58 1.16
CA ASN A 270 -13.47 -3.89 1.48
C ASN A 270 -13.79 -4.36 2.90
N SER A 271 -13.73 -3.47 3.89
CA SER A 271 -14.04 -3.79 5.28
C SER A 271 -15.47 -4.31 5.50
N ILE A 272 -16.42 -3.90 4.66
CA ILE A 272 -17.81 -4.37 4.75
C ILE A 272 -17.90 -5.77 4.16
N THR A 273 -17.25 -6.00 3.02
CA THR A 273 -17.16 -7.34 2.40
C THR A 273 -16.47 -8.33 3.34
N GLU A 274 -15.40 -7.92 4.02
CA GLU A 274 -14.73 -8.70 5.08
C GLU A 274 -15.68 -9.02 6.23
N ALA A 275 -16.38 -8.02 6.78
CA ALA A 275 -17.33 -8.23 7.87
C ALA A 275 -18.46 -9.20 7.49
N ILE A 276 -19.00 -9.10 6.27
CA ILE A 276 -20.01 -10.04 5.76
C ILE A 276 -19.40 -11.43 5.63
N CYS A 277 -18.18 -11.54 5.09
CA CYS A 277 -17.48 -12.80 4.95
C CYS A 277 -17.24 -13.48 6.30
N GLU A 278 -16.93 -12.72 7.35
CA GLU A 278 -16.78 -13.21 8.71
C GLU A 278 -18.11 -13.70 9.29
N GLN A 279 -19.18 -12.91 9.15
CA GLN A 279 -20.51 -13.28 9.63
C GLN A 279 -21.07 -14.54 8.96
N LEU A 280 -20.73 -14.77 7.70
CA LEU A 280 -21.14 -15.95 6.95
C LEU A 280 -20.19 -17.17 7.16
N GLY A 281 -19.12 -17.04 7.95
CA GLY A 281 -18.16 -18.11 8.20
C GLY A 281 -17.34 -18.52 6.96
N LEU A 282 -17.12 -17.59 6.03
CA LEU A 282 -16.46 -17.83 4.74
C LEU A 282 -14.96 -17.48 4.73
N GLN A 283 -14.38 -17.10 5.88
CA GLN A 283 -12.99 -16.59 5.96
C GLN A 283 -11.95 -17.52 5.33
N ARG A 284 -12.14 -18.85 5.46
CA ARG A 284 -11.25 -19.88 4.89
C ARG A 284 -11.10 -19.84 3.35
N TYR A 285 -12.06 -19.21 2.66
CA TYR A 285 -12.05 -19.03 1.21
C TYR A 285 -11.61 -17.62 0.79
N TYR A 286 -11.68 -16.65 1.72
CA TYR A 286 -11.26 -15.27 1.52
C TYR A 286 -9.73 -15.13 1.52
N THR A 287 -9.02 -15.93 2.31
CA THR A 287 -7.55 -15.82 2.49
C THR A 287 -6.70 -16.43 1.36
N LYS A 288 -7.30 -17.15 0.41
CA LYS A 288 -6.57 -17.73 -0.73
C LYS A 288 -6.64 -16.81 -1.94
N VAL A 289 -5.51 -16.30 -2.43
CA VAL A 289 -5.48 -15.53 -3.70
C VAL A 289 -5.75 -16.49 -4.86
N SER A 290 -6.98 -16.48 -5.38
CA SER A 290 -7.40 -17.35 -6.48
C SER A 290 -8.51 -16.70 -7.30
N ALA A 291 -8.72 -17.17 -8.53
CA ALA A 291 -9.86 -16.73 -9.34
C ALA A 291 -11.22 -17.02 -8.63
N LEU A 292 -11.26 -18.09 -7.83
CA LEU A 292 -12.42 -18.48 -7.02
C LEU A 292 -12.71 -17.49 -5.89
N SER A 293 -11.68 -17.01 -5.18
CA SER A 293 -11.88 -16.02 -4.12
C SER A 293 -12.29 -14.66 -4.68
N SER A 294 -11.78 -14.28 -5.86
CA SER A 294 -12.24 -13.07 -6.56
C SER A 294 -13.70 -13.16 -6.99
N ALA A 295 -14.16 -14.33 -7.46
CA ALA A 295 -15.56 -14.57 -7.81
C ALA A 295 -16.47 -14.56 -6.57
N LEU A 296 -16.02 -15.18 -5.46
CA LEU A 296 -16.72 -15.13 -4.19
C LEU A 296 -16.92 -13.68 -3.70
N ASN A 297 -15.85 -12.87 -3.74
CA ASN A 297 -15.92 -11.45 -3.39
C ASN A 297 -16.93 -10.71 -4.27
N ALA A 298 -16.90 -10.93 -5.60
CA ALA A 298 -17.86 -10.32 -6.51
C ALA A 298 -19.33 -10.68 -6.17
N ILE A 299 -19.60 -11.91 -5.74
CA ILE A 299 -20.92 -12.33 -5.28
C ILE A 299 -21.30 -11.61 -3.99
N LEU A 300 -20.42 -11.57 -2.99
CA LEU A 300 -20.65 -10.88 -1.73
C LEU A 300 -20.95 -9.39 -1.94
N ILE A 301 -20.19 -8.74 -2.82
CA ILE A 301 -20.38 -7.33 -3.20
C ILE A 301 -21.74 -7.13 -3.88
N ALA A 302 -22.13 -8.02 -4.78
CA ALA A 302 -23.40 -7.93 -5.51
C ALA A 302 -24.62 -8.11 -4.60
N VAL A 303 -24.55 -8.99 -3.59
CA VAL A 303 -25.65 -9.18 -2.64
C VAL A 303 -25.71 -8.11 -1.55
N THR A 304 -24.69 -7.27 -1.42
CA THR A 304 -24.63 -6.19 -0.42
C THR A 304 -25.54 -5.02 -0.85
N PRO A 305 -26.64 -4.74 -0.13
CA PRO A 305 -27.53 -3.63 -0.45
C PRO A 305 -26.84 -2.26 -0.24
N ALA A 306 -27.26 -1.25 -0.99
CA ALA A 306 -26.71 0.11 -0.87
C ALA A 306 -26.86 0.72 0.55
N ASN A 307 -27.89 0.33 1.30
CA ASN A 307 -28.13 0.79 2.68
C ASN A 307 -27.46 -0.08 3.75
N TYR A 308 -26.78 -1.16 3.37
CA TYR A 308 -26.16 -2.07 4.32
C TYR A 308 -25.02 -1.43 5.09
N GLU A 309 -24.23 -0.54 4.45
CA GLU A 309 -23.20 0.24 5.13
C GLU A 309 -23.78 1.07 6.29
N ALA A 310 -24.92 1.71 6.07
CA ALA A 310 -25.58 2.50 7.11
C ALA A 310 -26.06 1.61 8.27
N LYS A 311 -26.62 0.43 7.96
CA LYS A 311 -27.05 -0.55 8.97
C LYS A 311 -25.89 -1.10 9.79
N VAL A 312 -24.78 -1.49 9.13
CA VAL A 312 -23.57 -1.98 9.82
C VAL A 312 -22.95 -0.87 10.67
N THR A 313 -22.87 0.35 10.15
CA THR A 313 -22.34 1.50 10.91
C THR A 313 -23.19 1.79 12.14
N GLN A 314 -24.52 1.80 12.00
CA GLN A 314 -25.45 2.00 13.10
C GLN A 314 -25.37 0.86 14.13
N TYR A 315 -25.23 -0.39 13.70
CA TYR A 315 -25.04 -1.54 14.57
C TYR A 315 -23.71 -1.49 15.34
N VAL A 316 -22.61 -1.11 14.69
CA VAL A 316 -21.32 -0.96 15.36
C VAL A 316 -21.36 0.20 16.37
N GLN A 317 -21.96 1.33 15.99
CA GLN A 317 -22.14 2.48 16.90
C GLN A 317 -23.01 2.11 18.11
N SER A 318 -24.14 1.43 17.90
CA SER A 318 -25.00 1.00 19.01
C SER A 318 -24.29 -0.01 19.90
N ARG A 319 -23.50 -0.93 19.34
CA ARG A 319 -22.62 -1.82 20.10
C ARG A 319 -21.60 -1.08 20.94
N GLU A 320 -20.90 -0.09 20.38
CA GLU A 320 -19.89 0.68 21.11
C GLU A 320 -20.50 1.51 22.24
N GLU A 321 -21.72 2.02 22.07
CA GLU A 321 -22.44 2.83 23.08
C GLU A 321 -23.09 1.98 24.19
N HIS A 322 -23.48 0.73 23.90
CA HIS A 322 -24.25 -0.14 24.81
C HIS A 322 -23.48 -1.39 25.26
N TYR A 323 -22.17 -1.45 25.00
CA TYR A 323 -21.27 -2.42 25.61
C TYR A 323 -20.82 -1.92 26.98
N THR A 324 -21.15 -2.67 28.02
CA THR A 324 -20.57 -2.49 29.36
C THR A 324 -19.60 -3.64 29.65
N ASP A 325 -18.84 -3.56 30.75
CA ASP A 325 -17.96 -4.66 31.22
C ASP A 325 -18.70 -6.00 31.39
N ASP A 326 -20.04 -5.95 31.46
CA ASP A 326 -20.94 -7.05 31.69
C ASP A 326 -21.54 -7.66 30.39
N GLY A 327 -21.33 -7.08 29.21
CA GLY A 327 -21.84 -7.57 27.92
C GLY A 327 -22.64 -6.52 27.12
N TYR A 328 -23.26 -6.95 26.00
CA TYR A 328 -24.07 -6.06 25.16
C TYR A 328 -25.52 -6.01 25.66
N ILE A 329 -26.08 -4.81 25.81
CA ILE A 329 -27.50 -4.61 26.12
C ILE A 329 -28.20 -4.08 24.87
N ASP A 330 -29.17 -4.84 24.37
CA ASP A 330 -29.97 -4.44 23.20
C ASP A 330 -30.85 -3.22 23.53
N PRO A 331 -30.68 -2.08 22.84
CA PRO A 331 -31.40 -0.85 23.14
C PRO A 331 -32.90 -0.89 22.78
N GLU A 332 -33.36 -1.80 21.92
CA GLU A 332 -34.77 -1.88 21.53
C GLU A 332 -35.61 -2.71 22.51
N ASN A 333 -35.01 -3.71 23.15
CA ASN A 333 -35.74 -4.65 24.01
C ASN A 333 -35.13 -4.85 25.41
N GLY A 334 -34.00 -4.19 25.71
CA GLY A 334 -33.34 -4.24 27.01
C GLY A 334 -32.71 -5.59 27.36
N LYS A 335 -32.65 -6.55 26.43
CA LYS A 335 -32.09 -7.87 26.70
C LYS A 335 -30.57 -7.83 26.66
N LYS A 336 -29.97 -8.50 27.64
CA LYS A 336 -28.53 -8.72 27.72
C LYS A 336 -28.14 -9.90 26.83
N LEU A 337 -27.29 -9.66 25.85
CA LEU A 337 -26.66 -10.70 25.03
C LEU A 337 -25.27 -10.97 25.61
N THR A 338 -25.14 -12.09 26.32
CA THR A 338 -23.86 -12.65 26.71
C THR A 338 -23.32 -13.48 25.54
N ILE A 339 -22.09 -13.20 25.12
CA ILE A 339 -21.36 -14.05 24.18
C ILE A 339 -20.82 -15.22 24.99
N ASP A 340 -21.31 -16.44 24.71
CA ASP A 340 -20.63 -17.68 25.12
C ASP A 340 -19.39 -17.92 24.27
#